data_AF-A0A852TY97-F1
#
_entry.id   AF-A0A852TY97-F1
#
_cell.length_a   1.000
_cell.length_b   1.000
_cell.length_c   1.000
_cell.angle_alpha   90.00
_cell.angle_beta   90.00
_cell.angle_gamma   90.00
#
_symmetry.space_group_name_H-M   'P 1'
#
loop_
_entity.id
_entity.type
_entity.pdbx_description
1 polymer ?
#
loop_
_entity_poly.entity_id
_entity_poly.type
_entity_poly.pdbx_seq_one_letter_code
_entity_poly.pdbx_strand_id
1 'polypeptide(L)'
;MKYAVRLNRLRANPLDDKGADDWRPPAVVTEVDRRRVANSEQMRTLLDGVRQVGRTQGPRLVALFGCMYYGMLRPQEAISLKEKSCELPEEGWGVLDFETVHSAAGKDWTDDGEVHEERGLKGRPLNTRRRVPVPPDLVALLRRHIEEYGADANGRLFRTYRGGRYRPSTL
;
A
#
# COMPACT_ATOMS: atom_id res chain seq x y z
N MET A 1 -14.05 22.83 9.76
CA MET A 1 -14.76 24.00 10.34
C MET A 1 -14.62 25.31 9.56
N LYS A 2 -13.43 25.69 9.05
CA LYS A 2 -13.28 26.89 8.18
C LYS A 2 -14.27 26.96 6.99
N TYR A 3 -14.59 25.81 6.41
CA TYR A 3 -15.61 25.69 5.35
C TYR A 3 -17.02 26.12 5.79
N ALA A 4 -17.44 25.76 7.01
CA ALA A 4 -18.76 26.11 7.54
C ALA A 4 -18.88 27.60 7.90
N VAL A 5 -17.77 28.23 8.29
CA VAL A 5 -17.68 29.69 8.46
C VAL A 5 -17.81 30.39 7.10
N ARG A 6 -17.14 29.88 6.06
CA ARG A 6 -17.25 30.39 4.68
C ARG A 6 -18.68 30.28 4.13
N LEU A 7 -19.42 29.24 4.51
CA LEU A 7 -20.83 29.05 4.17
C LEU A 7 -21.81 29.80 5.10
N ASN A 8 -21.31 30.64 6.01
CA ASN A 8 -22.11 31.37 7.01
C ASN A 8 -22.99 30.47 7.89
N ARG A 9 -22.66 29.19 8.01
CA ARG A 9 -23.32 28.26 8.94
C ARG A 9 -22.80 28.40 10.38
N LEU A 10 -21.61 28.98 10.52
CA LEU A 10 -21.00 29.38 11.79
C LEU A 10 -20.49 30.82 11.68
N ARG A 11 -20.63 31.59 12.76
CA ARG A 11 -20.15 32.99 12.81
C ARG A 11 -18.62 33.09 12.85
N ALA A 12 -17.97 32.12 13.48
CA ALA A 12 -16.51 32.02 13.58
C ALA A 12 -16.11 30.56 13.77
N ASN A 13 -14.83 30.24 13.55
CA ASN A 13 -14.29 28.92 13.83
C ASN A 13 -14.05 28.80 15.34
N PRO A 14 -14.77 27.95 16.08
CA PRO A 14 -14.62 27.84 17.54
C PRO A 14 -13.24 27.29 17.95
N LEU A 15 -12.47 26.73 17.03
CA LEU A 15 -11.09 26.28 17.25
C LEU A 15 -10.04 27.39 17.06
N ASP A 16 -10.46 28.61 16.68
CA ASP A 16 -9.55 29.77 16.62
C ASP A 16 -9.45 30.48 17.99
N ASP A 17 -10.24 30.04 18.99
CA ASP A 17 -10.16 30.53 20.37
C ASP A 17 -8.90 29.96 21.05
N LYS A 18 -7.94 30.84 21.33
CA LYS A 18 -6.65 30.51 21.95
C LYS A 18 -6.77 30.17 23.45
N GLY A 19 -7.97 30.28 24.03
CA GLY A 19 -8.25 30.02 25.44
C GLY A 19 -8.76 28.60 25.73
N ALA A 20 -9.15 27.82 24.72
CA ALA A 20 -9.34 26.38 24.88
C ALA A 20 -7.96 25.75 25.01
N ASP A 21 -7.74 24.92 26.04
CA ASP A 21 -6.47 24.20 26.24
C ASP A 21 -6.00 23.62 24.91
N ASP A 22 -5.00 24.25 24.30
CA ASP A 22 -4.36 23.79 23.07
C ASP A 22 -3.79 22.42 23.40
N TRP A 23 -4.55 21.38 23.08
CA TRP A 23 -4.10 20.00 23.26
C TRP A 23 -2.79 19.87 22.50
N ARG A 24 -1.70 19.77 23.26
CA ARG A 24 -0.38 19.52 22.69
C ARG A 24 -0.26 18.01 22.54
N PRO A 25 -0.10 17.49 21.31
CA PRO A 25 0.20 16.07 21.16
C PRO A 25 1.43 15.76 22.04
N PRO A 26 1.40 14.65 22.79
CA PRO A 26 2.54 14.24 23.59
C PRO A 26 3.77 14.15 22.68
N ALA A 27 4.94 14.55 23.18
CA ALA A 27 6.18 14.44 22.44
C ALA A 27 6.47 12.97 22.18
N VAL A 28 6.14 12.50 20.96
CA VAL A 28 6.40 11.13 20.55
C VAL A 28 7.82 11.08 20.01
N VAL A 29 8.71 10.36 20.69
CA VAL A 29 10.02 10.03 20.13
C VAL A 29 9.76 9.13 18.92
N THR A 30 9.92 9.70 17.73
CA THR A 30 9.66 9.01 16.45
C THR A 30 10.94 8.32 16.00
N GLU A 31 11.54 7.51 16.88
CA GLU A 31 12.72 6.72 16.52
C GLU A 31 12.28 5.28 16.21
N VAL A 32 12.66 4.81 15.02
CA VAL A 32 12.42 3.43 14.62
C VAL A 32 13.39 2.54 15.39
N ASP A 33 12.87 1.73 16.31
CA ASP A 33 13.66 0.68 16.96
C ASP A 33 14.08 -0.36 15.91
N ARG A 34 15.34 -0.30 15.50
CA ARG A 34 15.91 -1.18 14.46
C ARG A 34 15.83 -2.65 14.84
N ARG A 35 15.71 -3.00 16.13
CA ARG A 35 15.56 -4.38 16.59
C ARG A 35 14.18 -4.96 16.28
N ARG A 36 13.20 -4.11 15.97
CA ARG A 36 11.83 -4.51 15.61
C ARG A 36 11.63 -4.65 14.10
N VAL A 37 12.60 -4.24 13.30
CA VAL A 37 12.55 -4.34 11.84
C VAL A 37 13.31 -5.58 11.40
N ALA A 38 12.68 -6.42 10.59
CA ALA A 38 13.31 -7.63 10.07
C ALA A 38 14.54 -7.30 9.20
N ASN A 39 15.67 -7.92 9.49
CA ASN A 39 16.81 -7.92 8.58
C ASN A 39 16.58 -8.90 7.40
N SER A 40 17.49 -8.92 6.43
CA SER A 40 17.30 -9.71 5.20
C SER A 40 17.24 -11.22 5.44
N GLU A 41 17.99 -11.74 6.42
CA GLU A 41 17.95 -13.16 6.79
C GLU A 41 16.62 -13.51 7.46
N GLN A 42 16.21 -12.71 8.46
CA GLN A 42 14.91 -12.84 9.12
C GLN A 42 13.77 -12.76 8.13
N MET A 43 13.85 -11.86 7.14
CA MET A 43 12.82 -11.74 6.12
C MET A 43 12.71 -13.01 5.26
N ARG A 44 13.84 -13.62 4.88
CA ARG A 44 13.83 -14.90 4.14
C ARG A 44 13.13 -15.98 4.95
N THR A 45 13.47 -16.12 6.24
CA THR A 45 12.79 -17.06 7.15
C THR A 45 11.30 -16.76 7.28
N LEU A 46 10.91 -15.50 7.38
CA LEU A 46 9.50 -15.09 7.45
C LEU A 46 8.75 -15.44 6.16
N LEU A 47 9.33 -15.20 4.98
CA LEU A 47 8.73 -15.53 3.70
C LEU A 47 8.57 -17.05 3.53
N ASP A 48 9.53 -17.84 3.99
CA ASP A 48 9.42 -19.30 4.01
C ASP A 48 8.33 -19.75 4.99
N GLY A 49 8.22 -19.11 6.16
CA GLY A 49 7.12 -19.32 7.08
C GLY A 49 5.75 -19.03 6.45
N VAL A 50 5.61 -17.87 5.79
CA VAL A 50 4.38 -17.47 5.07
C VAL A 50 4.01 -18.50 4.02
N ARG A 51 4.98 -19.05 3.27
CA ARG A 51 4.73 -20.10 2.27
C ARG A 51 4.03 -21.32 2.86
N GLN A 52 4.34 -21.67 4.12
CA GLN A 52 3.78 -22.82 4.80
C GLN A 52 2.40 -22.56 5.43
N VAL A 53 1.92 -21.30 5.45
CA VAL A 53 0.63 -20.95 6.05
C VAL A 53 -0.52 -21.39 5.15
N GLY A 54 -1.07 -22.57 5.45
CA GLY A 54 -2.15 -23.17 4.69
C GLY A 54 -1.73 -23.59 3.28
N ARG A 55 -2.54 -24.43 2.64
CA ARG A 55 -2.16 -25.05 1.35
C ARG A 55 -2.35 -24.16 0.13
N THR A 56 -3.16 -23.10 0.25
CA THR A 56 -3.59 -22.28 -0.90
C THR A 56 -3.23 -20.81 -0.75
N GLN A 57 -3.37 -20.22 0.44
CA GLN A 57 -3.16 -18.78 0.61
C GLN A 57 -1.72 -18.38 0.90
N GLY A 58 -1.03 -19.05 1.83
CA GLY A 58 0.34 -18.73 2.19
C GLY A 58 1.28 -18.55 1.00
N PRO A 59 1.38 -19.53 0.07
CA PRO A 59 2.23 -19.42 -1.11
C PRO A 59 1.97 -18.18 -1.98
N ARG A 60 0.70 -17.75 -2.14
CA ARG A 60 0.31 -16.55 -2.90
C ARG A 60 0.70 -15.24 -2.22
N LEU A 61 0.90 -15.26 -0.90
CA LEU A 61 1.25 -14.08 -0.11
C LEU A 61 2.76 -13.84 -0.06
N VAL A 62 3.59 -14.82 -0.43
CA VAL A 62 5.06 -14.69 -0.38
C VAL A 62 5.55 -13.51 -1.22
N ALA A 63 5.14 -13.42 -2.49
CA ALA A 63 5.55 -12.31 -3.34
C ALA A 63 4.91 -10.98 -2.91
N LEU A 64 3.71 -10.99 -2.32
CA LEU A 64 3.06 -9.80 -1.79
C LEU A 64 3.85 -9.19 -0.62
N PHE A 65 4.26 -9.99 0.36
CA PHE A 65 5.09 -9.53 1.48
C PHE A 65 6.52 -9.21 1.02
N GLY A 66 7.06 -9.94 0.04
CA GLY A 66 8.32 -9.61 -0.61
C GLY A 66 8.29 -8.21 -1.24
N CYS A 67 7.18 -7.85 -1.90
CA CYS A 67 6.94 -6.51 -2.44
C CYS A 67 6.99 -5.42 -1.38
N MET A 68 6.37 -5.64 -0.21
CA MET A 68 6.41 -4.67 0.89
C MET A 68 7.82 -4.52 1.47
N TYR A 69 8.54 -5.63 1.63
CA TYR A 69 9.88 -5.61 2.21
C TYR A 69 10.94 -5.08 1.25
N TYR A 70 11.12 -5.72 0.09
CA TYR A 70 12.19 -5.38 -0.85
C TYR A 70 11.87 -4.14 -1.69
N GLY A 71 10.59 -3.91 -2.00
CA GLY A 71 10.14 -2.77 -2.80
C GLY A 71 9.68 -1.56 -1.97
N MET A 72 9.66 -1.68 -0.64
CA MET A 72 9.14 -0.64 0.28
C MET A 72 7.73 -0.17 -0.10
N LEU A 73 6.93 -1.08 -0.65
CA LEU A 73 5.58 -0.77 -1.11
C LEU A 73 4.64 -0.69 0.07
N ARG A 74 3.74 0.29 0.04
CA ARG A 74 2.60 0.30 0.95
C ARG A 74 1.73 -0.92 0.67
N PRO A 75 1.03 -1.48 1.66
CA PRO A 75 0.18 -2.65 1.46
C PRO A 75 -0.79 -2.49 0.27
N GLN A 76 -1.38 -1.31 0.12
CA GLN A 76 -2.32 -1.02 -0.97
C GLN A 76 -1.67 -0.95 -2.35
N GLU A 77 -0.43 -0.49 -2.45
CA GLU A 77 0.32 -0.49 -3.70
C GLU A 77 0.70 -1.91 -4.09
N ALA A 78 1.13 -2.73 -3.12
CA ALA A 78 1.43 -4.13 -3.34
C ALA A 78 0.20 -4.90 -3.82
N ILE A 79 -0.95 -4.80 -3.15
CA ILE A 79 -2.21 -5.47 -3.56
C ILE A 79 -2.66 -5.06 -4.97
N SER A 80 -2.42 -3.80 -5.34
CA SER A 80 -2.90 -3.24 -6.61
C SER A 80 -1.90 -3.44 -7.76
N LEU A 81 -0.76 -4.10 -7.51
CA LEU A 81 0.30 -4.31 -8.49
C LEU A 81 -0.21 -5.11 -9.70
N LYS A 82 0.12 -4.62 -10.89
CA LYS A 82 -0.24 -5.24 -12.16
C LYS A 82 0.99 -5.76 -12.87
N GLU A 83 0.81 -6.84 -13.63
CA GLU A 83 1.87 -7.46 -14.45
C GLU A 83 2.49 -6.46 -15.41
N LYS A 84 1.68 -5.68 -16.14
CA LYS A 84 2.14 -4.65 -17.08
C LYS A 84 2.98 -3.53 -16.45
N SER A 85 2.93 -3.40 -15.12
CA SER A 85 3.69 -2.42 -14.35
C SER A 85 5.02 -2.97 -13.85
N CYS A 86 5.38 -4.20 -14.23
CA CYS A 86 6.58 -4.88 -13.74
C CYS A 86 7.55 -5.15 -14.91
N GLU A 87 8.73 -4.54 -14.86
CA GLU A 87 9.88 -4.90 -15.69
C GLU A 87 10.72 -5.92 -14.91
N LEU A 88 10.58 -7.21 -15.26
CA LEU A 88 11.15 -8.35 -14.52
C LEU A 88 12.13 -9.15 -15.40
N PRO A 89 13.40 -8.74 -15.52
CA PRO A 89 14.38 -9.48 -16.31
C PRO A 89 14.60 -10.89 -15.76
N GLU A 90 15.18 -11.79 -16.57
CA GLU A 90 15.53 -13.14 -16.13
C GLU A 90 16.58 -13.12 -15.01
N GLU A 91 17.53 -12.19 -15.11
CA GLU A 91 18.59 -11.98 -14.12
C GLU A 91 18.76 -10.49 -13.82
N GLY A 92 19.13 -10.16 -12.57
CA GLY A 92 19.46 -8.79 -12.17
C GLY A 92 18.27 -8.00 -11.59
N TRP A 93 18.42 -6.68 -11.62
CA TRP A 93 17.47 -5.74 -11.02
C TRP A 93 16.27 -5.51 -11.94
N GLY A 94 15.08 -5.49 -11.35
CA GLY A 94 13.85 -5.12 -12.05
C GLY A 94 13.39 -3.72 -11.70
N VAL A 95 12.27 -3.31 -12.30
CA VAL A 95 11.62 -2.04 -12.00
C VAL A 95 10.10 -2.24 -11.88
N LEU A 96 9.49 -1.63 -10.86
CA LEU A 96 8.05 -1.51 -10.72
C LEU A 96 7.62 -0.07 -11.03
N ASP A 97 6.71 0.11 -11.99
CA ASP A 97 6.15 1.41 -12.37
C ASP A 97 4.76 1.60 -11.73
N PHE A 98 4.68 2.54 -10.79
CA PHE A 98 3.43 2.94 -10.18
C PHE A 98 2.92 4.22 -10.84
N GLU A 99 1.85 4.08 -11.61
CA GLU A 99 0.92 5.16 -11.88
C GLU A 99 0.21 5.46 -10.56
N THR A 100 0.37 6.68 -10.03
CA THR A 100 -0.30 7.07 -8.78
C THR A 100 -1.81 7.03 -9.01
N VAL A 101 -2.49 5.98 -8.54
CA VAL A 101 -3.95 5.89 -8.47
C VAL A 101 -4.37 5.92 -7.01
N HIS A 102 -5.33 6.79 -6.72
CA HIS A 102 -5.73 7.28 -5.40
C HIS A 102 -6.15 6.19 -4.40
N SER A 103 -5.90 6.46 -3.12
CA SER A 103 -6.21 5.55 -2.02
C SER A 103 -7.72 5.43 -1.79
N ALA A 104 -8.28 4.22 -1.91
CA ALA A 104 -9.63 3.90 -1.44
C ALA A 104 -9.72 4.02 0.10
N ALA A 105 -10.26 5.13 0.60
CA ALA A 105 -10.81 5.21 1.95
C ALA A 105 -12.21 4.57 1.95
N GLY A 106 -12.58 3.90 3.05
CA GLY A 106 -13.87 3.22 3.19
C GLY A 106 -15.07 4.14 3.01
N LYS A 107 -16.20 3.54 2.60
CA LYS A 107 -17.49 4.17 2.22
C LYS A 107 -18.11 5.13 3.23
N ASP A 108 -17.60 5.19 4.46
CA ASP A 108 -18.19 5.96 5.56
C ASP A 108 -17.74 7.44 5.56
N TRP A 109 -16.94 7.88 4.59
CA TRP A 109 -16.33 9.22 4.56
C TRP A 109 -16.27 9.89 3.16
N THR A 110 -17.30 9.70 2.33
CA THR A 110 -17.47 10.38 1.02
C THR A 110 -18.79 11.16 0.99
N ASP A 111 -18.77 12.42 0.54
CA ASP A 111 -19.92 13.35 0.56
C ASP A 111 -20.97 13.03 -0.54
N ASP A 112 -20.63 12.19 -1.52
CA ASP A 112 -21.47 11.91 -2.69
C ASP A 112 -21.97 10.44 -2.80
N GLY A 113 -21.77 9.60 -1.78
CA GLY A 113 -22.33 8.23 -1.74
C GLY A 113 -21.75 7.23 -2.76
N GLU A 114 -20.77 7.63 -3.59
CA GLU A 114 -20.03 6.75 -4.49
C GLU A 114 -18.72 6.24 -3.86
N VAL A 115 -18.36 4.99 -4.17
CA VAL A 115 -17.30 4.22 -3.47
C VAL A 115 -15.87 4.75 -3.74
N HIS A 116 -15.72 5.71 -4.64
CA HIS A 116 -14.43 6.19 -5.11
C HIS A 116 -14.42 7.72 -5.24
N GLU A 117 -14.21 8.43 -4.13
CA GLU A 117 -13.68 9.79 -4.20
C GLU A 117 -12.18 9.75 -4.54
N GLU A 118 -11.82 10.30 -5.70
CA GLU A 118 -10.44 10.59 -6.07
C GLU A 118 -9.92 11.78 -5.25
N ARG A 119 -9.47 11.52 -4.02
CA ARG A 119 -8.74 12.52 -3.25
C ARG A 119 -7.24 12.44 -3.51
N GLY A 120 -6.69 13.53 -4.03
CA GLY A 120 -5.26 13.71 -4.28
C GLY A 120 -4.38 13.41 -3.06
N LEU A 121 -3.25 12.74 -3.31
CA LEU A 121 -2.16 12.75 -2.34
C LEU A 121 -1.75 14.21 -2.11
N LYS A 122 -1.63 14.60 -0.85
CA LYS A 122 -1.23 15.95 -0.42
C LYS A 122 -0.02 16.44 -1.24
N GLY A 123 -0.26 17.40 -2.13
CA GLY A 123 0.77 18.23 -2.77
C GLY A 123 1.50 17.66 -4.00
N ARG A 124 0.97 16.67 -4.73
CA ARG A 124 1.62 16.20 -5.97
C ARG A 124 0.69 16.33 -7.18
N PRO A 125 1.17 16.84 -8.34
CA PRO A 125 0.35 16.98 -9.54
C PRO A 125 -0.19 15.62 -10.03
N LEU A 126 -1.39 15.66 -10.61
CA LEU A 126 -2.03 14.54 -11.30
C LEU A 126 -1.03 13.91 -12.29
N ASN A 127 -1.06 12.57 -12.43
CA ASN A 127 -0.21 11.79 -13.35
C ASN A 127 1.29 11.68 -13.02
N THR A 128 1.69 11.82 -11.75
CA THR A 128 3.08 11.49 -11.38
C THR A 128 3.26 9.97 -11.35
N ARG A 129 4.09 9.43 -12.25
CA ARG A 129 4.59 8.05 -12.16
C ARG A 129 5.82 7.99 -11.26
N ARG A 130 5.95 6.93 -10.46
CA ARG A 130 7.19 6.62 -9.75
C ARG A 130 7.70 5.25 -10.16
N ARG A 131 8.98 5.17 -10.53
CA ARG A 131 9.69 3.92 -10.79
C ARG A 131 10.41 3.48 -9.53
N VAL A 132 10.22 2.23 -9.13
CA VAL A 132 10.86 1.63 -7.95
C VAL A 132 11.82 0.54 -8.44
N PRO A 133 13.14 0.72 -8.32
CA PRO A 133 14.08 -0.34 -8.61
C PRO A 133 13.90 -1.45 -7.56
N VAL A 134 13.85 -2.71 -8.01
CA VAL A 134 13.65 -3.87 -7.14
C VAL A 134 14.80 -4.87 -7.27
N PRO A 135 15.28 -5.45 -6.16
CA PRO A 135 16.45 -6.32 -6.18
C PRO A 135 16.14 -7.67 -6.87
N PRO A 136 17.17 -8.41 -7.31
CA PRO A 136 17.01 -9.71 -7.96
C PRO A 136 16.19 -10.72 -7.16
N ASP A 137 16.32 -10.70 -5.82
CA ASP A 137 15.51 -11.53 -4.92
C ASP A 137 14.01 -11.30 -5.15
N LEU A 138 13.56 -10.04 -5.22
CA LEU A 138 12.15 -9.71 -5.45
C LEU A 138 11.71 -10.03 -6.89
N VAL A 139 12.59 -9.85 -7.87
CA VAL A 139 12.33 -10.25 -9.27
C VAL A 139 12.01 -11.73 -9.33
N ALA A 140 12.82 -12.58 -8.71
CA ALA A 140 12.59 -14.02 -8.66
C ALA A 140 11.28 -14.39 -7.95
N LEU A 141 10.93 -13.71 -6.85
CA LEU A 141 9.65 -13.91 -6.17
C LEU A 141 8.45 -13.60 -7.08
N LEU A 142 8.51 -12.48 -7.80
CA LEU A 142 7.42 -12.03 -8.67
C LEU A 142 7.28 -12.91 -9.92
N ARG A 143 8.39 -13.28 -10.57
CA ARG A 143 8.37 -14.19 -11.72
C ARG A 143 7.76 -15.54 -11.37
N ARG A 144 8.18 -16.15 -10.26
CA ARG A 144 7.61 -17.41 -9.79
C ARG A 144 6.11 -17.29 -9.47
N HIS A 145 5.69 -16.18 -8.87
CA HIS A 145 4.28 -15.94 -8.58
C HIS A 145 3.45 -15.84 -9.86
N ILE A 146 3.96 -15.14 -10.89
CA ILE A 146 3.31 -15.02 -12.19
C ILE A 146 3.23 -16.38 -12.88
N GLU A 147 4.30 -17.17 -12.86
CA GLU A 147 4.33 -18.51 -13.43
C GLU A 147 3.32 -19.46 -12.76
N GLU A 148 3.23 -19.43 -11.42
CA GLU A 148 2.39 -20.36 -10.68
C GLU A 148 0.91 -19.96 -10.64
N TYR A 149 0.61 -18.66 -10.61
CA TYR A 149 -0.76 -18.16 -10.39
C TYR A 149 -1.31 -17.29 -11.51
N GLY A 150 -0.47 -16.78 -12.40
CA GLY A 150 -0.84 -15.83 -13.44
C GLY A 150 -1.41 -14.51 -12.90
N ALA A 151 -1.79 -13.64 -13.83
CA ALA A 151 -2.57 -12.43 -13.53
C ALA A 151 -4.09 -12.67 -13.69
N ASP A 152 -4.90 -11.76 -13.16
CA ASP A 152 -6.34 -11.72 -13.47
C ASP A 152 -6.63 -11.04 -14.81
N ALA A 153 -7.92 -11.00 -15.21
CA ALA A 153 -8.35 -10.36 -16.45
C ALA A 153 -8.00 -8.85 -16.55
N ASN A 154 -7.71 -8.20 -15.42
CA ASN A 154 -7.28 -6.81 -15.34
C ASN A 154 -5.75 -6.66 -15.17
N GLY A 155 -5.01 -7.77 -15.29
CA GLY A 155 -3.57 -7.84 -15.13
C GLY A 155 -3.08 -7.77 -13.68
N ARG A 156 -3.95 -7.93 -12.66
CA ARG A 156 -3.54 -7.87 -11.25
C ARG A 156 -2.84 -9.16 -10.83
N LEU A 157 -1.74 -9.01 -10.09
CA LEU A 157 -0.93 -10.16 -9.65
C LEU A 157 -1.53 -10.85 -8.42
N PHE A 158 -1.98 -10.08 -7.43
CA PHE A 158 -2.37 -10.62 -6.13
C PHE A 158 -3.87 -10.74 -5.96
N ARG A 159 -4.32 -11.98 -5.75
CA ARG A 159 -5.72 -12.36 -5.56
C ARG A 159 -5.86 -13.50 -4.57
N THR A 160 -6.99 -13.55 -3.86
CA THR A 160 -7.30 -14.69 -2.98
C THR A 160 -7.46 -15.96 -3.80
N TYR A 161 -7.46 -17.13 -3.15
CA TYR A 161 -7.61 -18.42 -3.86
C TYR A 161 -8.95 -18.55 -4.59
N ARG A 162 -9.94 -17.74 -4.20
CA ARG A 162 -11.25 -17.63 -4.87
C ARG A 162 -11.28 -16.56 -5.97
N GLY A 163 -10.14 -15.96 -6.31
CA GLY A 163 -10.04 -14.88 -7.29
C GLY A 163 -10.50 -13.51 -6.80
N GLY A 164 -10.78 -13.36 -5.49
CA GLY A 164 -11.20 -12.09 -4.89
C GLY A 164 -10.02 -11.15 -4.61
N ARG A 165 -10.33 -9.89 -4.28
CA ARG A 165 -9.32 -8.90 -3.87
C ARG A 165 -8.98 -9.05 -2.39
N TYR A 166 -7.70 -8.87 -2.06
CA TYR A 166 -7.28 -8.68 -0.67
C TYR A 166 -7.82 -7.34 -0.15
N ARG A 167 -8.36 -7.35 1.07
CA ARG A 167 -8.73 -6.11 1.77
C ARG A 167 -7.52 -5.67 2.62
N PRO A 168 -7.26 -4.36 2.76
CA PRO A 168 -6.19 -3.87 3.62
C PRO A 168 -6.30 -4.36 5.07
N SER A 169 -7.50 -4.65 5.56
CA SER A 169 -7.76 -5.16 6.91
C SER A 169 -7.59 -6.69 7.06
N THR A 170 -7.34 -7.40 5.96
CA THR A 170 -7.18 -8.86 5.93
C THR A 170 -5.74 -9.28 5.70
N LEU A 171 -4.85 -8.32 5.40
CA LEU A 171 -3.40 -8.52 5.33
C LEU A 171 -2.74 -8.27 6.67
#